data_AF-A0A2G9YHY3-F1
#
_entry.id   AF-A0A2G9YHY3-F1
#
_cell.length_a   1.000
_cell.length_b   1.000
_cell.length_c   1.000
_cell.angle_alpha   90.00
_cell.angle_beta   90.00
_cell.angle_gamma   90.00
#
_symmetry.space_group_name_H-M   'P 1'
#
loop_
_entity.id
_entity.type
_entity.pdbx_description
1 polymer ?
#
loop_
_entity_poly.entity_id
_entity_poly.type
_entity_poly.pdbx_seq_one_letter_code
_entity_poly.pdbx_strand_id
1 'polypeptide(L)'
;MRIKSRRIPGELNVKLRLTIACAIPKKSKFDDIVDKLTQLGVYRIIPLKTERVVVKLDKRKEELRSKRWNRIALSASQQSQRNNIPVVEPVQKFKDVLVRSKDFDLKLIPTLAGQRKSLPEVILSLLPMAKILVLIGPEGDFSDGEIKLALENGFIPVTLGDLVLRVDTAAIAVVSFIRLYGDS
;
A
#
# COMPACT_ATOMS: atom_id res chain seq x y z
N MET A 1 -33.08 -23.74 19.19
CA MET A 1 -32.75 -22.43 18.60
C MET A 1 -31.36 -22.52 18.00
N ARG A 2 -31.25 -22.66 16.66
CA ARG A 2 -29.98 -22.89 15.95
C ARG A 2 -29.14 -21.60 15.98
N ILE A 3 -28.02 -21.62 16.70
CA ILE A 3 -26.97 -20.61 16.56
C ILE A 3 -26.37 -20.82 15.16
N LYS A 4 -26.67 -19.90 14.23
CA LYS A 4 -26.05 -19.89 12.90
C LYS A 4 -24.54 -19.87 13.08
N SER A 5 -23.84 -20.83 12.47
CA SER A 5 -22.37 -20.88 12.48
C SER A 5 -21.83 -19.56 11.93
N ARG A 6 -21.25 -18.73 12.80
CA ARG A 6 -20.40 -17.62 12.38
C ARG A 6 -19.32 -18.22 11.49
N ARG A 7 -19.26 -17.83 10.22
CA ARG A 7 -18.07 -18.08 9.40
C ARG A 7 -16.89 -17.53 10.19
N ILE A 8 -16.02 -18.41 10.68
CA ILE A 8 -14.69 -18.00 11.12
C ILE A 8 -14.08 -17.31 9.89
N PRO A 9 -13.54 -16.08 9.99
CA PRO A 9 -12.83 -15.47 8.87
C PRO A 9 -11.80 -16.49 8.38
N GLY A 10 -12.01 -16.99 7.16
CA GLY A 10 -11.17 -18.03 6.58
C GLY A 10 -9.72 -17.58 6.54
N GLU A 11 -8.80 -18.53 6.48
CA GLU A 11 -7.41 -18.25 6.15
C GLU A 11 -7.37 -17.21 5.03
N LEU A 12 -6.81 -16.02 5.29
CA LEU A 12 -6.58 -15.05 4.23
C LEU A 12 -5.87 -15.79 3.11
N ASN A 13 -6.48 -15.81 1.93
CA ASN A 13 -5.95 -16.52 0.79
C ASN A 13 -4.53 -15.99 0.53
N VAL A 14 -3.51 -16.76 0.97
CA VAL A 14 -2.10 -16.32 1.03
C VAL A 14 -1.51 -16.15 -0.39
N LYS A 15 -2.33 -16.37 -1.41
CA LYS A 15 -2.02 -16.28 -2.83
C LYS A 15 -1.77 -14.84 -3.29
N LEU A 16 -2.44 -13.84 -2.70
CA LEU A 16 -2.24 -12.43 -3.04
C LEU A 16 -1.43 -11.68 -1.97
N ARG A 17 -0.21 -11.29 -2.33
CA ARG A 17 0.72 -10.54 -1.45
C ARG A 17 0.79 -9.07 -1.86
N LEU A 18 -0.12 -8.27 -1.33
CA LEU A 18 -0.17 -6.84 -1.58
C LEU A 18 0.80 -6.08 -0.68
N THR A 19 1.77 -5.40 -1.29
CA THR A 19 2.71 -4.48 -0.62
C THR A 19 2.38 -3.05 -1.01
N ILE A 20 2.25 -2.17 -0.03
CA ILE A 20 1.98 -0.74 -0.25
C ILE A 20 3.18 0.07 0.18
N ALA A 21 3.83 0.73 -0.79
CA ALA A 21 4.85 1.73 -0.55
C ALA A 21 4.19 3.11 -0.57
N CYS A 22 4.01 3.72 0.60
CA CYS A 22 3.17 4.92 0.77
C CYS A 22 4.00 6.09 1.25
N ALA A 23 3.93 7.21 0.54
CA ALA A 23 4.56 8.46 0.94
C ALA A 23 4.06 8.89 2.32
N ILE A 24 4.98 9.28 3.21
CA ILE A 24 4.63 9.71 4.55
C ILE A 24 3.96 11.10 4.48
N PRO A 25 2.68 11.27 4.88
CA PRO A 25 2.02 12.58 4.84
C PRO A 25 2.74 13.60 5.73
N LYS A 26 2.77 14.87 5.29
CA LYS A 26 3.46 15.95 6.04
C LYS A 26 2.90 16.14 7.45
N LYS A 27 1.58 16.02 7.61
CA LYS A 27 0.87 16.17 8.89
C LYS A 27 0.54 14.79 9.49
N SER A 28 1.57 14.00 9.81
CA SER A 28 1.55 12.76 10.63
C SER A 28 0.21 11.99 10.73
N LYS A 29 -0.31 11.52 9.58
CA LYS A 29 -1.49 10.61 9.49
C LYS A 29 -1.12 9.16 9.21
N PHE A 30 0.17 8.83 9.27
CA PHE A 30 0.63 7.53 8.83
C PHE A 30 0.19 6.39 9.76
N ASP A 31 -0.07 6.69 11.04
CA ASP A 31 -0.62 5.73 12.00
C ASP A 31 -1.99 5.20 11.54
N ASP A 32 -2.89 6.10 11.12
CA ASP A 32 -4.21 5.74 10.62
C ASP A 32 -4.10 4.95 9.31
N ILE A 33 -3.16 5.32 8.43
CA ILE A 33 -2.88 4.54 7.22
C ILE A 33 -2.46 3.13 7.60
N VAL A 34 -1.51 2.96 8.52
CA VAL A 34 -1.06 1.63 8.96
C VAL A 34 -2.20 0.80 9.56
N ASP A 35 -3.01 1.40 10.42
CA ASP A 35 -4.20 0.77 11.02
C ASP A 35 -5.18 0.27 9.94
N LYS A 36 -5.58 1.14 9.01
CA LYS A 36 -6.58 0.82 7.98
C LYS A 36 -6.06 -0.15 6.93
N LEU A 37 -4.82 0.02 6.45
CA LEU A 37 -4.23 -0.92 5.50
C LEU A 37 -4.08 -2.32 6.11
N THR A 38 -3.79 -2.39 7.41
CA THR A 38 -3.74 -3.66 8.15
C THR A 38 -5.11 -4.32 8.22
N GLN A 39 -6.16 -3.56 8.58
CA GLN A 39 -7.55 -4.05 8.59
C GLN A 39 -7.99 -4.58 7.22
N LEU A 40 -7.62 -3.89 6.15
CA LEU A 40 -7.93 -4.27 4.77
C LEU A 40 -7.05 -5.41 4.24
N GLY A 41 -6.04 -5.81 4.99
CA GLY A 41 -5.29 -7.01 4.72
C GLY A 41 -4.14 -6.89 3.75
N VAL A 42 -3.46 -5.76 3.79
CA VAL A 42 -2.12 -5.63 3.23
C VAL A 42 -1.17 -6.71 3.80
N TYR A 43 -0.21 -7.15 3.00
CA TYR A 43 0.86 -8.07 3.43
C TYR A 43 2.05 -7.32 4.03
N ARG A 44 2.37 -6.15 3.48
CA ARG A 44 3.52 -5.33 3.88
C ARG A 44 3.27 -3.84 3.60
N ILE A 45 3.74 -2.98 4.48
CA ILE A 45 3.70 -1.52 4.32
C ILE A 45 5.14 -0.99 4.32
N ILE A 46 5.49 -0.19 3.31
CA ILE A 46 6.78 0.47 3.19
C ILE A 46 6.54 1.99 3.29
N PRO A 47 6.87 2.63 4.43
CA PRO A 47 6.84 4.08 4.53
C PRO A 47 7.86 4.69 3.56
N LEU A 48 7.42 5.60 2.71
CA LEU A 48 8.20 6.10 1.59
C LEU A 48 8.59 7.56 1.77
N LYS A 49 9.86 7.85 1.53
CA LYS A 49 10.40 9.19 1.39
C LYS A 49 10.52 9.53 -0.10
N THR A 50 9.78 10.55 -0.51
CA THR A 50 9.73 11.07 -1.89
C THR A 50 10.32 12.47 -1.95
N GLU A 51 10.56 12.98 -3.15
CA GLU A 51 11.14 14.31 -3.37
C GLU A 51 10.32 15.43 -2.71
N ARG A 52 8.99 15.35 -2.86
CA ARG A 52 8.05 16.36 -2.32
C ARG A 52 7.79 16.21 -0.81
N VAL A 53 8.30 15.14 -0.19
CA VAL A 53 8.21 14.86 1.24
C VAL A 53 9.61 14.73 1.83
N VAL A 54 10.19 15.88 2.14
CA VAL A 54 11.44 15.94 2.93
C VAL A 54 11.09 15.93 4.41
N VAL A 55 10.75 14.76 4.97
CA VAL A 55 10.81 14.63 6.43
C VAL A 55 12.29 14.52 6.82
N LYS A 56 12.82 15.56 7.48
CA LYS A 56 14.11 15.49 8.18
C LYS A 56 13.87 14.70 9.47
N LEU A 57 13.95 13.38 9.38
CA LEU A 57 13.93 12.51 10.55
C LEU A 57 15.37 12.18 10.92
N ASP A 58 15.71 12.41 12.18
CA ASP A 58 16.87 11.79 12.79
C ASP A 58 16.61 10.27 12.87
N LYS A 59 17.66 9.44 12.68
CA LYS A 59 17.59 7.98 12.67
C LYS A 59 16.85 7.43 13.89
N ARG A 60 17.10 8.03 15.08
CA ARG A 60 16.41 7.64 16.31
C ARG A 60 14.89 7.83 16.23
N LYS A 61 14.42 8.89 15.57
CA LYS A 61 12.99 9.15 15.36
C LYS A 61 12.38 8.17 14.34
N GLU A 62 13.12 7.78 13.32
CA GLU A 62 12.69 6.78 12.34
C GLU A 62 12.48 5.40 13.01
N GLU A 63 13.42 4.97 13.85
CA GLU A 63 13.30 3.72 14.60
C GLU A 63 12.10 3.72 15.55
N LEU A 64 11.88 4.82 16.29
CA LEU A 64 10.72 4.96 17.17
C LEU A 64 9.40 4.90 16.40
N ARG A 65 9.34 5.52 15.22
CA ARG A 65 8.17 5.45 14.32
C ARG A 65 7.95 4.03 13.80
N SER A 66 8.99 3.36 13.32
CA SER A 66 8.91 1.98 12.86
C SER A 66 8.39 1.04 13.95
N LYS A 67 8.90 1.16 15.18
CA LYS A 67 8.41 0.40 16.35
C LYS A 67 6.93 0.70 16.64
N ARG A 68 6.54 1.98 16.61
CA ARG A 68 5.15 2.41 16.82
C ARG A 68 4.21 1.82 15.76
N TRP A 69 4.57 1.90 14.48
CA TRP A 69 3.75 1.38 13.39
C TRP A 69 3.59 -0.14 13.43
N ASN A 70 4.66 -0.88 13.78
CA ASN A 70 4.54 -2.32 13.98
C ASN A 70 3.60 -2.68 15.13
N ARG A 71 3.57 -1.90 16.22
CA ARG A 71 2.57 -2.09 17.30
C ARG A 71 1.14 -1.80 16.84
N ILE A 72 0.94 -0.76 16.01
CA ILE A 72 -0.36 -0.45 15.42
C ILE A 72 -0.82 -1.60 14.52
N ALA A 73 0.06 -2.11 13.65
CA ALA A 73 -0.23 -3.26 12.79
C ALA A 73 -0.58 -4.52 13.61
N LEU A 74 0.12 -4.78 14.72
CA LEU A 74 -0.22 -5.87 15.64
C LEU A 74 -1.63 -5.70 16.21
N SER A 75 -1.93 -4.53 16.78
CA SER A 75 -3.24 -4.22 17.38
C SER A 75 -4.38 -4.33 16.36
N ALA A 76 -4.19 -3.73 15.19
CA ALA A 76 -5.17 -3.78 14.10
C ALA A 76 -5.39 -5.20 13.58
N SER A 77 -4.34 -6.03 13.53
CA SER A 77 -4.45 -7.44 13.15
C SER A 77 -5.27 -8.25 14.15
N GLN A 78 -5.05 -8.01 15.46
CA GLN A 78 -5.84 -8.65 16.52
C GLN A 78 -7.32 -8.25 16.46
N GLN A 79 -7.61 -6.96 16.30
CA GLN A 79 -8.98 -6.45 16.18
C GLN A 79 -9.70 -7.00 14.94
N SER A 80 -8.95 -7.20 13.85
CA SER A 80 -9.48 -7.72 12.59
C SER A 80 -9.48 -9.26 12.52
N GLN A 81 -9.08 -9.95 13.59
CA GLN A 81 -8.98 -11.42 13.66
C GLN A 81 -8.13 -12.00 12.51
N ARG A 82 -7.02 -11.32 12.18
CA ARG A 82 -6.09 -11.75 11.13
C ARG A 82 -5.05 -12.70 11.69
N ASN A 83 -4.81 -13.81 10.98
CA ASN A 83 -3.73 -14.75 11.30
C ASN A 83 -2.35 -14.27 10.81
N ASN A 84 -2.29 -13.25 9.95
CA ASN A 84 -1.05 -12.66 9.44
C ASN A 84 -0.96 -11.17 9.78
N ILE A 85 0.07 -10.80 10.53
CA ILE A 85 0.39 -9.41 10.88
C ILE A 85 1.27 -8.84 9.77
N PRO A 86 0.89 -7.74 9.11
CA PRO A 86 1.73 -7.15 8.08
C PRO A 86 3.00 -6.57 8.69
N VAL A 87 4.11 -6.74 7.97
CA VAL A 87 5.37 -6.08 8.33
C VAL A 87 5.29 -4.61 7.92
N VAL A 88 5.55 -3.71 8.87
CA VAL A 88 5.81 -2.30 8.53
C VAL A 88 7.31 -2.08 8.51
N GLU A 89 7.86 -1.85 7.32
CA GLU A 89 9.30 -1.71 7.13
C GLU A 89 9.83 -0.36 7.67
N PRO A 90 11.15 -0.22 7.87
CA PRO A 90 11.77 1.09 8.04
C PRO A 90 11.45 2.02 6.87
N VAL A 91 11.59 3.33 7.09
CA VAL A 91 11.40 4.33 6.03
C VAL A 91 12.41 4.08 4.90
N GLN A 92 11.93 4.00 3.66
CA GLN A 92 12.78 3.81 2.48
C GLN A 92 12.71 4.98 1.52
N LYS A 93 13.77 5.18 0.76
CA LYS A 93 13.76 6.14 -0.35
C LYS A 93 13.04 5.52 -1.54
N PHE A 94 12.39 6.37 -2.32
CA PHE A 94 11.72 5.98 -3.58
C PHE A 94 12.58 5.05 -4.46
N LYS A 95 13.84 5.45 -4.71
CA LYS A 95 14.76 4.67 -5.56
C LYS A 95 15.08 3.28 -5.02
N ASP A 96 15.17 3.12 -3.70
CA ASP A 96 15.48 1.82 -3.07
C ASP A 96 14.31 0.84 -3.26
N VAL A 97 13.07 1.34 -3.21
CA VAL A 97 11.86 0.55 -3.48
C VAL A 97 11.80 0.13 -4.94
N LEU A 98 12.20 1.00 -5.88
CA LEU A 98 12.24 0.65 -7.31
C LEU A 98 13.21 -0.49 -7.61
N VAL A 99 14.39 -0.50 -6.98
CA VAL A 99 15.37 -1.60 -7.15
C VAL A 99 14.76 -2.94 -6.71
N ARG A 100 14.06 -2.96 -5.58
CA ARG A 100 13.37 -4.15 -5.03
C ARG A 100 12.11 -4.53 -5.79
N SER A 101 11.56 -3.63 -6.62
CA SER A 101 10.33 -3.89 -7.36
C SER A 101 10.43 -5.07 -8.32
N LYS A 102 11.65 -5.50 -8.69
CA LYS A 102 11.89 -6.64 -9.60
C LYS A 102 11.30 -7.96 -9.10
N ASP A 103 11.10 -8.11 -7.80
CA ASP A 103 10.56 -9.32 -7.18
C ASP A 103 9.01 -9.39 -7.19
N PHE A 104 8.35 -8.41 -7.82
CA PHE A 104 6.89 -8.28 -7.87
C PHE A 104 6.36 -8.55 -9.27
N ASP A 105 5.24 -9.28 -9.32
CA ASP A 105 4.57 -9.70 -10.56
C ASP A 105 3.75 -8.54 -11.16
N LEU A 106 3.21 -7.67 -10.31
CA LEU A 106 2.47 -6.47 -10.71
C LEU A 106 2.94 -5.24 -9.93
N LYS A 107 3.13 -4.15 -10.65
CA LYS A 107 3.61 -2.87 -10.11
C LYS A 107 2.67 -1.77 -10.54
N LEU A 108 2.05 -1.08 -9.59
CA LEU A 108 1.05 -0.04 -9.86
C LEU A 108 1.49 1.30 -9.27
N ILE A 109 1.18 2.37 -9.99
CA ILE A 109 1.39 3.73 -9.51
C ILE A 109 0.12 4.57 -9.77
N PRO A 110 -0.76 4.70 -8.78
CA PRO A 110 -1.81 5.71 -8.80
C PRO A 110 -1.20 7.11 -8.95
N THR A 111 -1.57 7.80 -10.02
CA THR A 111 -1.05 9.13 -10.36
C THR A 111 -2.13 9.98 -10.99
N LEU A 112 -1.94 11.30 -10.97
CA LEU A 112 -2.74 12.28 -11.68
C LEU A 112 -2.17 12.61 -13.07
N ALA A 113 -0.93 12.19 -13.34
CA ALA A 113 -0.20 12.54 -14.56
C ALA A 113 -0.34 11.48 -15.67
N GLY A 114 -0.28 11.94 -16.91
CA GLY A 114 -0.14 11.09 -18.10
C GLY A 114 -1.36 10.22 -18.42
N GLN A 115 -1.16 9.31 -19.37
CA GLN A 115 -2.15 8.28 -19.72
C GLN A 115 -2.18 7.22 -18.62
N ARG A 116 -3.38 6.92 -18.13
CA ARG A 116 -3.60 6.04 -16.99
C ARG A 116 -4.61 4.97 -17.34
N LYS A 117 -4.41 3.77 -16.82
CA LYS A 117 -5.36 2.67 -16.94
C LYS A 117 -6.35 2.68 -15.77
N SER A 118 -7.52 2.09 -15.98
CA SER A 118 -8.42 1.80 -14.86
C SER A 118 -7.86 0.64 -14.03
N LEU A 119 -8.04 0.67 -12.70
CA LEU A 119 -7.65 -0.45 -11.84
C LEU A 119 -8.27 -1.79 -12.26
N PRO A 120 -9.59 -1.90 -12.58
CA PRO A 120 -10.18 -3.17 -13.00
C PRO A 120 -9.49 -3.79 -14.21
N GLU A 121 -9.15 -2.99 -15.23
CA GLU A 121 -8.48 -3.46 -16.45
C GLU A 121 -7.16 -4.17 -16.14
N VAL A 122 -6.39 -3.64 -15.19
CA VAL A 122 -5.06 -4.16 -14.87
C VAL A 122 -5.16 -5.38 -13.95
N ILE A 123 -6.00 -5.32 -12.92
CA ILE A 123 -6.07 -6.35 -11.87
C ILE A 123 -6.63 -7.67 -12.39
N LEU A 124 -7.64 -7.64 -13.27
CA LEU A 124 -8.28 -8.86 -13.78
C LEU A 124 -7.31 -9.77 -14.56
N SER A 125 -6.21 -9.23 -15.08
CA SER A 125 -5.26 -9.97 -15.90
C SER A 125 -4.24 -10.82 -15.12
N LEU A 126 -4.14 -10.66 -13.79
CA LEU A 126 -2.98 -11.14 -13.01
C LEU A 126 -3.33 -11.95 -11.74
N LEU A 127 -4.60 -12.31 -11.55
CA LEU A 127 -5.08 -13.09 -10.41
C LEU A 127 -5.09 -14.59 -10.72
N PRO A 128 -4.91 -15.50 -9.72
CA PRO A 128 -5.02 -15.26 -8.27
C PRO A 128 -3.71 -15.28 -7.45
N MET A 129 -2.53 -15.52 -8.04
CA MET A 129 -1.27 -15.71 -7.31
C MET A 129 -0.20 -14.66 -7.66
N ALA A 130 -0.41 -13.40 -7.24
CA ALA A 130 0.52 -12.31 -7.54
C ALA A 130 1.06 -11.61 -6.28
N LYS A 131 2.34 -11.26 -6.32
CA LYS A 131 2.98 -10.23 -5.51
C LYS A 131 2.74 -8.89 -6.19
N ILE A 132 1.94 -8.05 -5.55
CA ILE A 132 1.57 -6.73 -6.07
C ILE A 132 2.28 -5.67 -5.24
N LEU A 133 2.96 -4.74 -5.90
CA LEU A 133 3.53 -3.54 -5.29
C LEU A 133 2.76 -2.31 -5.79
N VAL A 134 2.29 -1.47 -4.88
CA VAL A 134 1.67 -0.19 -5.22
C VAL A 134 2.44 0.96 -4.60
N LEU A 135 2.79 1.96 -5.42
CA LEU A 135 3.38 3.22 -4.99
C LEU A 135 2.29 4.27 -4.80
N ILE A 136 2.09 4.74 -3.56
CA ILE A 136 1.15 5.82 -3.24
C ILE A 136 1.93 7.11 -3.01
N GLY A 137 1.64 8.12 -3.84
CA GLY A 137 2.32 9.42 -3.82
C GLY A 137 1.89 10.32 -2.66
N PRO A 138 2.63 11.40 -2.40
CA PRO A 138 2.33 12.38 -1.35
C PRO A 138 1.24 13.37 -1.75
N GLU A 139 0.95 14.34 -0.88
CA GLU A 139 0.13 15.49 -1.26
C GLU A 139 0.78 16.22 -2.45
N GLY A 140 0.07 16.24 -3.58
CA GLY A 140 0.57 16.80 -4.84
C GLY A 140 1.09 15.77 -5.84
N ASP A 141 1.03 14.46 -5.55
CA ASP A 141 1.56 13.37 -6.37
C ASP A 141 3.11 13.29 -6.40
N PHE A 142 3.66 12.25 -7.01
CA PHE A 142 5.10 12.10 -7.28
C PHE A 142 5.60 13.19 -8.25
N SER A 143 6.90 13.48 -8.24
CA SER A 143 7.49 14.36 -9.25
C SER A 143 7.51 13.70 -10.63
N ASP A 144 7.60 14.49 -11.70
CA ASP A 144 7.67 13.95 -13.07
C ASP A 144 8.88 13.01 -13.25
N GLY A 145 9.99 13.31 -12.57
CA GLY A 145 11.17 12.44 -12.52
C GLY A 145 10.92 11.12 -11.79
N GLU A 146 10.19 11.15 -10.67
CA GLU A 146 9.79 9.94 -9.93
C GLU A 146 8.82 9.08 -10.76
N ILE A 147 7.81 9.70 -11.41
CA ILE A 147 6.89 9.01 -12.31
C ILE A 147 7.66 8.35 -13.45
N LYS A 148 8.51 9.11 -14.17
CA LYS A 148 9.32 8.57 -15.27
C LYS A 148 10.15 7.36 -14.82
N LEU A 149 10.82 7.47 -13.68
CA LEU A 149 11.64 6.39 -13.15
C LEU A 149 10.82 5.16 -12.74
N ALA A 150 9.61 5.35 -12.21
CA ALA A 150 8.69 4.23 -11.94
C ALA A 150 8.27 3.53 -13.24
N LEU A 151 7.91 4.27 -14.29
CA LEU A 151 7.54 3.70 -15.59
C LEU A 151 8.70 2.90 -16.20
N GLU A 152 9.92 3.43 -16.15
CA GLU A 152 11.14 2.72 -16.59
C GLU A 152 11.39 1.42 -15.81
N ASN A 153 10.86 1.30 -14.58
CA ASN A 153 10.93 0.09 -13.76
C ASN A 153 9.67 -0.81 -13.86
N GLY A 154 8.82 -0.56 -14.85
CA GLY A 154 7.66 -1.39 -15.19
C GLY A 154 6.43 -1.13 -14.31
N PHE A 155 6.35 0.02 -13.65
CA PHE A 155 5.11 0.42 -12.98
C PHE A 155 4.05 0.85 -13.99
N ILE A 156 2.83 0.37 -13.80
CA ILE A 156 1.67 0.72 -14.62
C ILE A 156 0.96 1.90 -13.97
N PRO A 157 0.82 3.04 -14.67
CA PRO A 157 0.10 4.20 -14.16
C PRO A 157 -1.40 3.92 -14.15
N VAL A 158 -2.05 4.16 -13.02
CA VAL A 158 -3.48 3.88 -12.83
C VAL A 158 -4.23 5.08 -12.27
N THR A 159 -5.53 5.14 -12.53
CA THR A 159 -6.44 6.13 -11.95
C THR A 159 -7.27 5.52 -10.82
N LEU A 160 -7.62 6.34 -9.82
CA LEU A 160 -8.56 6.00 -8.73
C LEU A 160 -9.90 6.73 -8.87
N GLY A 161 -10.23 7.11 -10.11
CA GLY A 161 -11.40 7.92 -10.46
C GLY A 161 -11.01 9.37 -10.77
N ASP A 162 -12.03 10.23 -10.88
CA ASP A 162 -11.86 11.60 -11.37
C ASP A 162 -11.43 12.58 -10.26
N LEU A 163 -11.61 12.18 -8.99
CA LEU A 163 -11.29 13.01 -7.84
C LEU A 163 -9.83 12.86 -7.43
N VAL A 164 -9.22 13.98 -7.04
CA VAL A 164 -7.91 13.99 -6.40
C VAL A 164 -8.04 13.49 -4.96
N LEU A 165 -7.64 12.24 -4.74
CA LEU A 165 -7.66 11.63 -3.41
C LEU A 165 -6.44 12.06 -2.60
N ARG A 166 -6.66 12.26 -1.29
CA ARG A 166 -5.55 12.40 -0.33
C ARG A 166 -4.82 11.06 -0.16
N VAL A 167 -3.56 11.12 0.27
CA VAL A 167 -2.67 9.96 0.45
C VAL A 167 -3.33 8.82 1.24
N ASP A 168 -3.99 9.17 2.35
CA ASP A 168 -4.71 8.22 3.21
C ASP A 168 -5.85 7.52 2.45
N THR A 169 -6.67 8.31 1.76
CA THR A 169 -7.83 7.83 1.00
C THR A 169 -7.41 7.00 -0.21
N ALA A 170 -6.38 7.43 -0.94
CA ALA A 170 -5.84 6.72 -2.10
C ALA A 170 -5.29 5.34 -1.72
N ALA A 171 -4.53 5.26 -0.62
CA ALA A 171 -3.99 4.00 -0.12
C ALA A 171 -5.10 3.02 0.27
N ILE A 172 -6.10 3.49 1.03
CA ILE A 172 -7.26 2.68 1.43
C ILE A 172 -8.04 2.22 0.19
N ALA A 173 -8.37 3.13 -0.74
CA ALA A 173 -9.16 2.82 -1.92
C ALA A 173 -8.51 1.73 -2.79
N VAL A 174 -7.20 1.85 -3.07
CA VAL A 174 -6.44 0.82 -3.80
C VAL A 174 -6.51 -0.53 -3.14
N VAL A 175 -6.27 -0.59 -1.83
CA VAL A 175 -6.22 -1.88 -1.11
C VAL A 175 -7.60 -2.50 -1.05
N SER A 176 -8.63 -1.70 -0.72
CA SER A 176 -10.02 -2.16 -0.74
C SER A 176 -10.40 -2.71 -2.11
N PHE A 177 -10.07 -2.01 -3.19
CA PHE A 177 -10.38 -2.47 -4.54
C PHE A 177 -9.67 -3.79 -4.87
N ILE A 178 -8.34 -3.86 -4.70
CA ILE A 178 -7.56 -5.06 -5.00
C ILE A 178 -8.03 -6.26 -4.16
N ARG A 179 -8.40 -6.06 -2.90
CA ARG A 179 -8.82 -7.16 -2.02
C ARG A 179 -10.23 -7.64 -2.33
N LEU A 180 -11.18 -6.74 -2.50
CA LEU A 180 -12.56 -7.14 -2.79
C LEU A 180 -12.69 -7.79 -4.17
N TYR A 181 -11.96 -7.30 -5.18
CA TYR A 181 -12.01 -7.86 -6.53
C TYR A 181 -10.96 -8.95 -6.79
N GLY A 182 -9.91 -9.03 -5.98
CA GLY A 182 -8.84 -10.02 -6.13
C GLY A 182 -9.05 -11.33 -5.38
N ASP A 183 -9.88 -11.32 -4.33
CA ASP A 183 -10.28 -12.52 -3.60
C ASP A 183 -11.61 -13.13 -4.11
N SER A 184 -12.22 -12.53 -5.14
CA SER A 184 -13.43 -13.03 -5.84
C SER A 184 -13.06 -14.00 -6.95
#